data_AF-S7Q5Z2-F1
#
_entry.id   AF-S7Q5Z2-F1
#
_cell.length_a   1.000
_cell.length_b   1.000
_cell.length_c   1.000
_cell.angle_alpha   90.00
_cell.angle_beta   90.00
_cell.angle_gamma   90.00
#
_symmetry.space_group_name_H-M   'P 1'
#
loop_
_entity.id
_entity.type
_entity.pdbx_description
1 polymer ?
#
loop_
_entity_poly.entity_id
_entity_poly.type
_entity_poly.pdbx_seq_one_letter_code
_entity_poly.pdbx_strand_id
1 'polypeptide(L)'
;MTEVVPSCALSEVSLRLLCHDDTDTLKHLCGDWFPVECPDSWYRDITSNKKFFSLAAAYTDHISTTAQDHFKAIYLHVLTTNNTAINFYENRDFKQHHYLPYYYSIHGVLKDGFTFIFYINGGHPSWTILDYIQHLGSALANLNPCSIPHRIYHQAHSLL
;
A
#
# COMPACT_ATOMS: atom_id res chain seq x y z
N MET A 1 32.85 0.95 1.60
CA MET A 1 32.90 0.24 0.32
C MET A 1 31.56 0.45 -0.33
N THR A 2 31.43 1.48 -1.17
CA THR A 2 30.20 1.78 -1.92
C THR A 2 30.12 0.76 -3.05
N GLU A 3 29.22 -0.20 -2.93
CA GLU A 3 28.88 -1.09 -4.04
C GLU A 3 28.34 -0.24 -5.19
N VAL A 4 29.13 -0.15 -6.26
CA VAL A 4 28.70 0.50 -7.50
C VAL A 4 27.74 -0.48 -8.18
N VAL A 5 26.44 -0.28 -7.96
CA VAL A 5 25.41 -1.02 -8.69
C VAL A 5 25.60 -0.71 -10.18
N PRO A 6 25.87 -1.71 -11.04
CA PRO A 6 26.05 -1.46 -12.47
C PRO A 6 24.76 -0.88 -13.04
N SER A 7 24.84 0.20 -13.84
CA SER A 7 23.64 0.85 -14.39
C SER A 7 22.82 -0.05 -15.32
N CYS A 8 23.36 -1.19 -15.75
CA CYS A 8 22.67 -2.20 -16.56
C CYS A 8 21.87 -3.25 -15.74
N ALA A 9 22.01 -3.28 -14.41
CA ALA A 9 21.36 -4.31 -13.60
C ALA A 9 19.83 -4.23 -13.67
N LEU A 10 19.26 -3.04 -13.85
CA LEU A 10 17.81 -2.85 -13.95
C LEU A 10 17.22 -3.33 -15.29
N SER A 11 18.01 -3.31 -16.37
CA SER A 11 17.57 -3.79 -17.70
C SER A 11 17.48 -5.32 -17.81
N GLU A 12 18.04 -6.04 -16.84
CA GLU A 12 18.11 -7.51 -16.83
C GLU A 12 17.14 -8.12 -15.79
N VAL A 13 16.39 -7.27 -15.08
CA VAL A 13 15.36 -7.67 -14.12
C VAL A 13 14.03 -7.86 -14.83
N SER A 14 13.44 -9.05 -14.69
CA SER A 14 12.07 -9.36 -15.06
C SER A 14 11.20 -9.56 -13.82
N LEU A 15 9.88 -9.46 -13.99
CA LEU A 15 8.90 -9.74 -12.96
C LEU A 15 8.15 -11.03 -13.30
N ARG A 16 8.19 -12.02 -12.41
CA ARG A 16 7.41 -13.26 -12.58
C ARG A 16 6.65 -13.61 -11.33
N LEU A 17 5.56 -14.35 -11.49
CA LEU A 17 4.85 -14.91 -10.34
C LEU A 17 5.74 -15.95 -9.64
N LEU A 18 5.63 -15.97 -8.31
CA LEU A 18 6.26 -17.00 -7.49
C LEU A 18 5.61 -18.37 -7.75
N CYS A 19 6.43 -19.42 -7.72
CA CYS A 19 5.98 -20.80 -7.82
C CYS A 19 6.49 -21.61 -6.61
N HIS A 20 6.03 -22.86 -6.49
CA HIS A 20 6.40 -23.73 -5.38
C HIS A 20 7.92 -23.93 -5.23
N ASP A 21 8.65 -23.99 -6.35
CA ASP A 21 10.10 -24.21 -6.37
C ASP A 21 10.89 -23.02 -5.77
N ASP A 22 10.27 -21.84 -5.65
CA ASP A 22 10.89 -20.66 -5.06
C ASP A 22 10.91 -20.68 -3.52
N THR A 23 10.27 -21.67 -2.89
CA THR A 23 10.05 -21.70 -1.43
C THR A 23 11.35 -21.58 -0.64
N ASP A 24 12.38 -22.36 -0.97
CA ASP A 24 13.63 -22.38 -0.20
C ASP A 24 14.44 -21.09 -0.40
N THR A 25 14.50 -20.60 -1.63
CA THR A 25 15.11 -19.31 -1.96
C THR A 25 14.42 -18.17 -1.20
N LEU A 26 13.09 -18.18 -1.16
CA LEU A 26 12.31 -17.14 -0.51
C LEU A 26 12.45 -17.20 1.01
N LYS A 27 12.53 -18.39 1.62
CA LYS A 27 12.88 -18.55 3.04
C LYS A 27 14.24 -17.95 3.36
N HIS A 28 15.24 -18.20 2.52
CA HIS A 28 16.59 -17.68 2.71
C HIS A 28 16.61 -16.14 2.65
N LEU A 29 16.06 -15.57 1.58
CA LEU A 29 15.99 -14.11 1.41
C LEU A 29 15.19 -13.43 2.52
N CYS A 30 14.05 -14.01 2.92
CA CYS A 30 13.27 -13.48 4.03
C CYS A 30 14.04 -13.51 5.36
N GLY A 31 14.84 -14.56 5.60
CA GLY A 31 15.70 -14.65 6.78
C GLY A 31 16.80 -13.58 6.82
N ASP A 32 17.30 -13.16 5.65
CA ASP A 32 18.31 -12.10 5.56
C ASP A 32 17.69 -10.70 5.65
N TRP A 33 16.52 -10.50 5.04
CA TRP A 33 15.88 -9.19 4.93
C TRP A 33 15.04 -8.80 6.14
N PHE A 34 14.47 -9.78 6.83
CA PHE A 34 13.53 -9.55 7.91
C PHE A 34 13.95 -10.30 9.18
N PRO A 35 13.94 -9.63 10.34
CA PRO A 35 14.21 -10.27 11.62
C PRO A 35 13.02 -11.10 12.16
N VAL A 36 11.94 -11.23 11.38
CA VAL A 36 10.70 -11.91 11.78
C VAL A 36 10.69 -13.32 11.22
N GLU A 37 10.37 -14.28 12.08
CA GLU A 37 10.27 -15.68 11.71
C GLU A 37 8.85 -16.01 11.20
N CYS A 38 8.71 -16.16 9.88
CA CYS A 38 7.47 -16.63 9.26
C CYS A 38 7.38 -18.17 9.32
N PRO A 39 6.17 -18.74 9.53
CA PRO A 39 6.00 -20.20 9.55
C PRO A 39 6.07 -20.80 8.14
N ASP A 40 6.48 -22.07 8.04
CA ASP A 40 6.57 -22.82 6.78
C ASP A 40 5.26 -22.84 5.98
N SER A 41 4.11 -22.85 6.66
CA SER A 41 2.81 -22.78 6.00
C SER A 41 2.60 -21.47 5.26
N TRP A 42 3.11 -20.35 5.79
CA TRP A 42 2.99 -19.04 5.16
C TRP A 42 3.76 -19.00 3.84
N TYR A 43 4.99 -19.52 3.83
CA TYR A 43 5.81 -19.63 2.62
C TYR A 43 5.11 -20.45 1.54
N ARG A 44 4.60 -21.63 1.91
CA ARG A 44 3.84 -22.48 0.99
C ARG A 44 2.59 -21.80 0.44
N ASP A 45 1.88 -21.04 1.28
CA ASP A 45 0.67 -20.34 0.86
C ASP A 45 0.98 -19.25 -0.17
N ILE A 46 1.99 -18.40 0.07
CA ILE A 46 2.32 -17.33 -0.88
C ILE A 46 2.92 -17.84 -2.20
N THR A 47 3.57 -19.00 -2.23
CA THR A 47 4.15 -19.57 -3.45
C THR A 47 3.18 -20.42 -4.27
N SER A 48 2.12 -20.94 -3.65
CA SER A 48 1.29 -21.99 -4.27
C SER A 48 -0.21 -21.70 -4.27
N ASN A 49 -0.69 -20.77 -3.43
CA ASN A 49 -2.11 -20.42 -3.38
C ASN A 49 -2.43 -19.24 -4.31
N LYS A 50 -3.29 -19.50 -5.31
CA LYS A 50 -3.74 -18.50 -6.31
C LYS A 50 -4.56 -17.34 -5.74
N LYS A 51 -4.94 -17.40 -4.46
CA LYS A 51 -5.53 -16.27 -3.74
C LYS A 51 -4.55 -15.09 -3.62
N PHE A 52 -3.24 -15.38 -3.54
CA PHE A 52 -2.22 -14.35 -3.40
C PHE A 52 -1.68 -13.96 -4.76
N PHE A 53 -1.49 -12.65 -4.95
CA PHE A 53 -0.73 -12.11 -6.06
C PHE A 53 0.73 -11.94 -5.61
N SER A 54 1.51 -12.98 -5.78
CA SER A 54 2.90 -13.06 -5.29
C SER A 54 3.87 -12.90 -6.46
N LEU A 55 4.49 -11.72 -6.54
CA LEU A 55 5.38 -11.34 -7.64
C LEU A 55 6.82 -11.21 -7.15
N ALA A 56 7.76 -11.78 -7.88
CA ALA A 56 9.19 -11.65 -7.63
C ALA A 56 9.87 -10.92 -8.79
N ALA A 57 10.82 -10.05 -8.43
CA ALA A 57 11.78 -9.50 -9.37
C ALA A 57 12.96 -10.47 -9.48
N ALA A 58 13.12 -11.10 -10.63
CA ALA A 58 14.18 -12.07 -10.90
C ALA A 58 15.05 -11.56 -12.05
N TYR A 59 16.34 -11.85 -11.98
CA TYR A 59 17.23 -11.65 -13.10
C TYR A 59 16.94 -12.76 -14.14
N THR A 60 16.61 -12.41 -15.39
CA THR A 60 16.12 -13.26 -16.52
C THR A 60 14.61 -13.48 -16.69
N ASP A 61 14.24 -13.86 -17.93
CA ASP A 61 13.09 -13.44 -18.73
C ASP A 61 11.65 -13.79 -18.30
N HIS A 62 10.77 -12.93 -18.82
CA HIS A 62 9.32 -13.03 -19.03
C HIS A 62 8.39 -12.56 -17.90
N ILE A 63 7.57 -11.56 -18.26
CA ILE A 63 6.49 -11.00 -17.43
C ILE A 63 5.14 -11.33 -18.05
N SER A 64 4.20 -11.76 -17.22
CA SER A 64 2.78 -11.75 -17.54
C SER A 64 2.05 -11.03 -16.39
N THR A 65 1.55 -9.83 -16.67
CA THR A 65 0.79 -9.02 -15.70
C THR A 65 -0.65 -8.89 -16.17
N THR A 66 -1.57 -9.48 -15.42
CA THR A 66 -3.00 -9.20 -15.49
C THR A 66 -3.62 -9.26 -14.09
N ALA A 67 -3.86 -8.10 -13.48
CA ALA A 67 -4.86 -7.85 -12.44
C ALA A 67 -4.74 -6.39 -11.95
N GLN A 68 -5.76 -5.59 -11.69
CA GLN A 68 -7.18 -5.52 -12.11
C GLN A 68 -7.71 -4.19 -11.51
N ASP A 69 -8.65 -3.54 -12.18
CA ASP A 69 -9.22 -2.20 -11.91
C ASP A 69 -10.04 -2.02 -10.60
N HIS A 70 -9.96 -2.94 -9.64
CA HIS A 70 -10.87 -2.96 -8.47
C HIS A 70 -10.24 -2.63 -7.11
N PHE A 71 -8.91 -2.55 -7.00
CA PHE A 71 -8.27 -2.24 -5.71
C PHE A 71 -8.46 -0.77 -5.33
N LYS A 72 -8.75 -0.50 -4.05
CA LYS A 72 -8.96 0.86 -3.52
C LYS A 72 -7.86 1.35 -2.58
N ALA A 73 -7.06 0.43 -2.06
CA ALA A 73 -5.92 0.76 -1.23
C ALA A 73 -4.88 -0.36 -1.27
N ILE A 74 -3.62 0.01 -1.09
CA ILE A 74 -2.50 -0.88 -0.79
C ILE A 74 -2.12 -0.58 0.65
N TYR A 75 -2.05 -1.61 1.50
CA TYR A 75 -1.62 -1.45 2.90
C TYR A 75 -0.57 -2.48 3.27
N LEU A 76 0.26 -2.14 4.26
CA LEU A 76 1.34 -2.98 4.74
C LEU A 76 1.71 -2.62 6.18
N HIS A 77 2.46 -3.49 6.84
CA HIS A 77 2.97 -3.27 8.19
C HIS A 77 4.49 -3.14 8.17
N VAL A 78 5.01 -2.22 8.98
CA VAL A 78 6.46 -1.97 9.13
C VAL A 78 6.80 -1.93 10.61
N LEU A 79 7.95 -2.49 11.01
CA LEU A 79 8.50 -2.26 12.35
C LEU A 79 8.70 -0.77 12.60
N THR A 80 8.34 -0.27 13.77
CA THR A 80 8.52 1.16 14.12
C THR A 80 9.98 1.63 14.08
N THR A 81 10.92 0.69 14.16
CA THR A 81 12.37 0.94 14.12
C THR A 81 12.98 0.84 12.72
N ASN A 82 12.23 0.39 11.71
CA ASN A 82 12.74 0.26 10.34
C ASN A 82 12.63 1.58 9.57
N ASN A 83 13.48 2.53 9.94
CA ASN A 83 13.51 3.88 9.34
C ASN A 83 13.73 3.86 7.82
N THR A 84 14.49 2.87 7.31
CA THR A 84 14.72 2.72 5.86
C THR A 84 13.41 2.43 5.12
N ALA A 85 12.62 1.48 5.62
CA ALA A 85 11.31 1.15 5.03
C ALA A 85 10.31 2.29 5.23
N ILE A 86 10.27 2.90 6.42
CA ILE A 86 9.40 4.06 6.72
C ILE A 86 9.65 5.18 5.69
N ASN A 87 10.91 5.62 5.56
CA ASN A 87 11.28 6.66 4.60
C ASN A 87 10.98 6.24 3.15
N PHE A 88 11.18 4.97 2.80
CA PHE A 88 10.87 4.46 1.47
C PHE A 88 9.39 4.60 1.13
N TYR A 89 8.51 4.25 2.07
CA TYR A 89 7.05 4.29 1.89
C TYR A 89 6.50 5.71 1.96
N GLU A 90 6.96 6.54 2.89
CA GLU A 90 6.55 7.95 3.00
C GLU A 90 6.88 8.74 1.74
N ASN A 91 8.05 8.51 1.14
CA ASN A 91 8.47 9.13 -0.12
C ASN A 91 7.69 8.62 -1.35
N ARG A 92 6.79 7.64 -1.18
CA ARG A 92 5.91 7.08 -2.23
C ARG A 92 4.44 7.27 -1.88
N ASP A 93 4.14 8.32 -1.11
CA ASP A 93 2.79 8.74 -0.72
C ASP A 93 2.01 7.77 0.17
N PHE A 94 2.62 6.70 0.66
CA PHE A 94 2.02 5.94 1.75
C PHE A 94 1.94 6.84 2.98
N LYS A 95 0.80 6.76 3.67
CA LYS A 95 0.57 7.48 4.93
C LYS A 95 0.56 6.47 6.07
N GLN A 96 1.25 6.82 7.15
CA GLN A 96 1.12 6.07 8.40
C GLN A 96 -0.32 6.20 8.90
N HIS A 97 -1.02 5.07 9.03
CA HIS A 97 -2.42 5.02 9.43
C HIS A 97 -2.59 4.66 10.91
N HIS A 98 -1.90 3.63 11.40
CA HIS A 98 -2.08 3.12 12.76
C HIS A 98 -0.75 2.72 13.41
N TYR A 99 -0.68 2.89 14.74
CA TYR A 99 0.34 2.30 15.60
C TYR A 99 -0.19 0.98 16.18
N LEU A 100 0.64 -0.06 16.12
CA LEU A 100 0.31 -1.42 16.53
C LEU A 100 1.28 -1.83 17.66
N PRO A 101 0.87 -1.73 18.94
CA PRO A 101 1.71 -2.11 20.06
C PRO A 101 1.96 -3.63 20.06
N TYR A 102 3.19 -4.05 20.29
CA TYR A 102 3.60 -5.46 20.43
C TYR A 102 3.21 -6.38 19.25
N TYR A 103 3.13 -5.82 18.04
CA TYR A 103 2.66 -6.52 16.85
C TYR A 103 3.60 -7.61 16.33
N TYR A 104 4.91 -7.38 16.41
CA TYR A 104 5.94 -8.31 15.92
C TYR A 104 6.58 -9.07 17.08
N SER A 105 6.95 -10.32 16.83
CA SER A 105 7.83 -11.10 17.71
C SER A 105 9.16 -11.33 16.97
N ILE A 106 10.24 -10.80 17.54
CA ILE A 106 11.61 -10.99 17.02
C ILE A 106 12.37 -11.78 18.07
N HIS A 107 12.66 -13.04 17.79
CA HIS A 107 13.30 -13.98 18.72
C HIS A 107 12.64 -13.98 20.11
N GLY A 108 11.30 -13.98 20.14
CA GLY A 108 10.50 -13.97 21.37
C GLY A 108 10.33 -12.60 22.04
N VAL A 109 10.98 -11.55 21.54
CA VAL A 109 10.81 -10.17 22.05
C VAL A 109 9.74 -9.45 21.23
N LEU A 110 8.72 -8.95 21.92
CA LEU A 110 7.64 -8.18 21.30
C LEU A 110 8.12 -6.80 20.87
N LYS A 111 7.71 -6.37 19.68
CA LYS A 111 8.07 -5.11 19.04
C LYS A 111 6.87 -4.47 18.38
N ASP A 112 6.85 -3.15 18.35
CA ASP A 112 5.75 -2.39 17.80
C ASP A 112 5.82 -2.30 16.27
N GLY A 113 4.68 -2.07 15.64
CA GLY A 113 4.55 -1.84 14.21
C GLY A 113 3.75 -0.59 13.87
N PHE A 114 3.89 -0.15 12.62
CA PHE A 114 3.02 0.82 11.97
C PHE A 114 2.27 0.17 10.82
N THR A 115 1.01 0.54 10.62
CA THR A 115 0.29 0.31 9.36
C THR A 115 0.51 1.49 8.44
N PHE A 116 1.02 1.24 7.24
CA PHE A 116 1.07 2.21 6.14
C PHE A 116 -0.02 1.89 5.13
N ILE A 117 -0.65 2.93 4.57
CA ILE A 117 -1.69 2.81 3.55
C ILE A 117 -1.46 3.80 2.41
N PHE A 118 -1.70 3.35 1.18
CA PHE A 118 -1.72 4.16 -0.02
C PHE A 118 -3.04 3.92 -0.74
N TYR A 119 -3.88 4.94 -0.86
CA TYR A 119 -5.17 4.84 -1.52
C TYR A 119 -5.03 5.02 -3.04
N ILE A 120 -5.69 4.16 -3.79
CA ILE A 120 -5.69 4.15 -5.27
C ILE A 120 -7.11 4.08 -5.80
N ASN A 121 -7.34 4.43 -7.06
CA ASN A 121 -8.64 4.31 -7.74
C ASN A 121 -9.82 4.96 -6.97
N GLY A 122 -9.57 6.13 -6.36
CA GLY A 122 -10.57 6.89 -5.59
C GLY A 122 -10.87 6.33 -4.19
N GLY A 123 -10.05 5.39 -3.69
CA GLY A 123 -10.11 5.01 -2.28
C GLY A 123 -9.76 6.18 -1.37
N HIS A 124 -10.28 6.14 -0.15
CA HIS A 124 -10.05 7.17 0.85
C HIS A 124 -10.22 6.57 2.25
N PRO A 125 -9.68 7.20 3.31
CA PRO A 125 -9.97 6.80 4.68
C PRO A 125 -11.47 6.93 4.99
N SER A 126 -11.91 6.29 6.08
CA SER A 126 -13.26 6.52 6.59
C SER A 126 -13.41 8.00 6.92
N TRP A 127 -14.30 8.69 6.19
CA TRP A 127 -14.52 10.11 6.37
C TRP A 127 -15.05 10.37 7.78
N THR A 128 -14.41 11.27 8.50
CA THR A 128 -15.07 11.88 9.64
C THR A 128 -16.12 12.88 9.13
N ILE A 129 -17.14 13.19 9.95
CA ILE A 129 -18.20 14.15 9.58
C ILE A 129 -17.60 15.51 9.19
N LEU A 130 -16.48 15.90 9.82
CA LEU A 130 -15.77 17.14 9.51
C LEU A 130 -15.14 17.12 8.12
N ASP A 131 -14.51 16.02 7.73
CA ASP A 131 -13.93 15.86 6.39
C ASP A 131 -15.02 16.01 5.32
N TYR A 132 -16.21 15.45 5.60
CA TYR A 132 -17.33 15.50 4.66
C TYR A 132 -17.86 16.92 4.47
N ILE A 133 -17.98 17.67 5.56
CA ILE A 133 -18.39 19.09 5.52
C ILE A 133 -17.32 19.92 4.79
N GLN A 134 -16.04 19.67 5.04
CA GLN A 134 -14.95 20.41 4.38
C GLN A 134 -14.90 20.14 2.87
N HIS A 135 -15.09 18.89 2.44
CA HIS A 135 -15.11 18.55 1.02
C HIS A 135 -16.37 19.05 0.31
N LEU A 136 -17.54 18.99 0.95
CA LEU A 136 -18.73 19.64 0.42
C LEU A 136 -18.52 21.15 0.32
N GLY A 137 -17.94 21.76 1.35
CA GLY A 137 -17.62 23.18 1.35
C GLY A 137 -16.69 23.58 0.20
N SER A 138 -15.63 22.82 -0.05
CA SER A 138 -14.69 23.10 -1.15
C SER A 138 -15.29 22.79 -2.53
N ALA A 139 -16.08 21.72 -2.67
CA ALA A 139 -16.79 21.41 -3.91
C ALA A 139 -17.85 22.47 -4.24
N LEU A 140 -18.57 22.97 -3.23
CA LEU A 140 -19.56 24.04 -3.37
C LEU A 140 -18.90 25.41 -3.61
N ALA A 141 -17.74 25.67 -3.03
CA ALA A 141 -16.97 26.90 -3.28
C ALA A 141 -16.45 26.98 -4.73
N ASN A 142 -16.22 25.83 -5.37
CA ASN A 142 -15.84 25.75 -6.79
C ASN A 142 -17.04 25.85 -7.74
N LEU A 143 -18.28 25.85 -7.23
CA LEU A 143 -19.46 26.17 -8.04
C LEU A 143 -19.55 27.68 -8.19
N ASN A 144 -19.37 28.17 -9.43
CA ASN A 144 -19.64 29.57 -9.74
C ASN A 144 -21.09 29.93 -9.34
N PRO A 145 -21.33 31.05 -8.64
CA PRO A 145 -22.66 31.47 -8.18
C PRO A 145 -23.73 31.54 -9.29
N CYS A 146 -23.30 31.61 -10.56
CA CYS A 146 -24.14 31.84 -11.71
C CYS A 146 -24.82 30.59 -12.29
N SER A 147 -24.58 29.39 -11.75
CA SER A 147 -25.23 28.14 -12.20
C SER A 147 -26.26 27.56 -11.22
N ILE A 148 -26.48 28.20 -10.07
CA ILE A 148 -27.61 27.85 -9.20
C ILE A 148 -28.89 28.16 -9.97
N PRO A 149 -29.76 27.16 -10.24
CA PRO A 149 -30.99 27.41 -10.98
C PRO A 149 -31.79 28.48 -10.25
N HIS A 150 -32.04 29.60 -10.92
CA HIS A 150 -32.78 30.75 -10.41
C HIS A 150 -34.12 30.36 -9.74
N ARG A 151 -34.68 29.19 -10.10
CA ARG A 151 -35.86 28.59 -9.45
C ARG A 151 -35.71 28.32 -7.95
N ILE A 152 -34.53 27.93 -7.47
CA ILE A 152 -34.29 27.62 -6.06
C ILE A 152 -34.24 28.91 -5.23
N TYR A 153 -33.64 29.98 -5.78
CA TYR A 153 -33.60 31.29 -5.16
C TYR A 153 -35.02 31.86 -4.93
N HIS A 154 -35.90 31.74 -5.92
CA HIS A 154 -37.29 32.19 -5.80
C HIS A 154 -38.13 31.35 -4.85
N GLN A 155 -37.90 30.02 -4.79
CA GLN A 155 -38.61 29.16 -3.83
C GLN A 155 -38.19 29.39 -2.37
N ALA A 156 -36.93 29.76 -2.12
CA ALA A 156 -36.48 30.08 -0.77
C ALA A 156 -37.03 31.43 -0.27
N HIS A 157 -37.24 32.39 -1.17
CA HIS A 157 -37.80 33.70 -0.80
C HIS A 157 -39.32 33.69 -0.58
N SER A 158 -40.04 32.64 -1.01
CA SER A 158 -41.47 32.49 -0.75
C SER A 158 -41.81 31.72 0.54
N LEU A 159 -40.81 31.34 1.34
CA LEU A 159 -40.96 30.61 2.61
C LEU A 159 -40.53 31.43 3.84
N LEU A 160 -40.22 32.72 3.64
CA LEU A 160 -40.14 33.77 4.67
C LEU A 160 -41.40 34.63 4.60
#